data_AF-A0A060YZY1-F1
#
_entry.id   AF-A0A060YZY1-F1
#
_cell.length_a   1.000
_cell.length_b   1.000
_cell.length_c   1.000
_cell.angle_alpha   90.00
_cell.angle_beta   90.00
_cell.angle_gamma   90.00
#
_symmetry.space_group_name_H-M   'P 1'
#
loop_
_entity.id
_entity.type
_entity.pdbx_description
1 polymer ?
#
loop_
_entity_poly.entity_id
_entity_poly.type
_entity_poly.pdbx_seq_one_letter_code
_entity_poly.pdbx_strand_id
1 'polypeptide(L)'
;MSDITSKTAERSPYILVCFQECERMNTLIYEIRRSLKELDLGLKGELAISSEMEQIQAALFFDNVPDTWTKLAYPSTYSLAQWYNDVLLRCRELDSWTQDLALPTVIWLSGLFNPQSFLTGNIHTHTHIPLETTYPTTSNYITEL
;
A
#
# COMPACT_ATOMS: atom_id res chain seq x y z
N MET A 1 18.61 -11.41 5.29
CA MET A 1 17.80 -10.73 4.24
C MET A 1 17.94 -11.36 2.85
N SER A 2 18.73 -12.43 2.68
CA SER A 2 18.93 -13.14 1.40
C SER A 2 18.03 -14.36 1.18
N ASP A 3 17.42 -14.90 2.25
CA ASP A 3 16.72 -16.19 2.19
C ASP A 3 15.22 -16.09 1.87
N ILE A 4 14.65 -14.88 1.85
CA ILE A 4 13.23 -14.66 1.49
C ILE A 4 13.08 -14.54 -0.03
N THR A 5 14.05 -13.94 -0.71
CA THR A 5 14.03 -13.71 -2.16
C THR A 5 14.24 -14.99 -2.97
N SER A 6 14.86 -16.03 -2.40
CA SER A 6 15.14 -17.30 -3.09
C SER A 6 13.94 -18.27 -3.13
N LYS A 7 12.86 -18.00 -2.39
CA LYS A 7 11.61 -18.79 -2.42
C LYS A 7 10.52 -18.22 -3.35
N THR A 8 10.84 -17.17 -4.10
CA THR A 8 9.86 -16.43 -4.91
C THR A 8 9.32 -17.24 -6.10
N ALA A 9 10.06 -18.24 -6.59
CA ALA A 9 9.65 -19.07 -7.74
C ALA A 9 8.48 -20.04 -7.45
N GLU A 10 8.19 -20.35 -6.18
CA GLU A 10 7.11 -21.27 -5.79
C GLU A 10 5.85 -20.56 -5.27
N ARG A 11 5.85 -19.23 -5.18
CA ARG A 11 4.70 -18.47 -4.67
C ARG A 11 3.77 -18.07 -5.82
N SER A 12 2.49 -18.38 -5.67
CA SER A 12 1.45 -17.90 -6.59
C SER A 12 1.56 -16.37 -6.75
N PRO A 13 1.42 -15.81 -7.96
CA PRO A 13 1.42 -14.36 -8.20
C PRO A 13 0.43 -13.60 -7.31
N TYR A 14 -0.67 -14.24 -6.89
CA TYR A 14 -1.57 -13.71 -5.87
C TYR A 14 -0.84 -13.40 -4.56
N ILE A 15 -0.06 -14.36 -4.06
CA ILE A 15 0.68 -14.24 -2.79
C ILE A 15 1.69 -13.09 -2.89
N LEU A 16 2.40 -12.99 -4.02
CA LEU A 16 3.37 -11.91 -4.24
C LEU A 16 2.70 -10.53 -4.19
N VAL A 17 1.59 -10.36 -4.93
CA VAL A 17 0.84 -9.11 -4.95
C VAL A 17 0.27 -8.79 -3.56
N CYS A 18 -0.27 -9.79 -2.85
CA CYS A 18 -0.77 -9.62 -1.50
C CYS A 18 0.33 -9.08 -0.56
N PHE A 19 1.53 -9.66 -0.59
CA PHE A 19 2.65 -9.17 0.23
C PHE A 19 3.03 -7.73 -0.11
N GLN A 20 3.14 -7.39 -1.39
CA GLN A 20 3.48 -6.04 -1.83
C GLN A 20 2.43 -5.01 -1.38
N GLU A 21 1.15 -5.34 -1.51
CA GLU A 21 0.06 -4.47 -1.07
C GLU A 21 0.06 -4.29 0.46
N CYS A 22 0.35 -5.35 1.22
CA CYS A 22 0.55 -5.27 2.67
C CYS A 22 1.75 -4.38 3.04
N GLU A 23 2.89 -4.50 2.35
CA GLU A 23 4.07 -3.68 2.61
C GLU A 23 3.81 -2.18 2.37
N ARG A 24 3.09 -1.85 1.29
CA ARG A 24 2.69 -0.47 0.99
C ARG A 24 1.74 0.09 2.04
N MET A 25 0.73 -0.69 2.43
CA MET A 25 -0.20 -0.30 3.49
C MET A 25 0.52 -0.10 4.84
N ASN A 26 1.44 -0.99 5.19
CA ASN A 26 2.23 -0.88 6.42
C ASN A 26 3.10 0.38 6.43
N THR A 27 3.71 0.72 5.29
CA THR A 27 4.51 1.94 5.13
C THR A 27 3.65 3.19 5.35
N LEU A 28 2.47 3.25 4.75
CA LEU A 28 1.51 4.33 4.94
C LEU A 28 1.09 4.44 6.42
N ILE A 29 0.68 3.34 7.05
CA ILE A 29 0.25 3.32 8.46
C ILE A 29 1.38 3.76 9.38
N TYR A 30 2.61 3.30 9.12
CA TYR A 30 3.78 3.70 9.87
C TYR A 30 3.98 5.22 9.81
N GLU A 31 3.90 5.80 8.62
CA GLU A 31 4.08 7.24 8.43
C GLU A 31 2.99 8.06 9.13
N ILE A 32 1.72 7.64 9.03
CA ILE A 32 0.61 8.26 9.76
C ILE A 32 0.89 8.25 11.26
N ARG A 33 1.26 7.09 11.82
CA ARG A 33 1.50 6.95 13.27
C ARG A 33 2.70 7.75 13.74
N ARG A 34 3.80 7.73 12.98
CA ARG A 34 5.04 8.46 13.28
C ARG A 34 4.76 9.95 13.31
N SER A 35 4.22 10.49 12.23
CA SER A 35 3.98 11.92 12.06
C SER A 35 2.95 12.48 13.05
N LEU A 36 1.87 11.75 13.36
CA LEU A 36 0.91 12.15 14.39
C LEU A 36 1.51 12.14 15.80
N LYS A 37 2.39 11.17 16.10
CA LYS A 37 3.09 11.13 17.39
C LYS A 37 4.04 12.31 17.55
N GLU A 38 4.78 12.63 16.50
CA GLU A 38 5.67 13.80 16.47
C GLU A 38 4.87 15.10 16.65
N LEU A 39 3.73 15.25 15.97
CA LEU A 39 2.84 16.39 16.12
C LEU A 39 2.29 16.51 17.56
N ASP A 40 1.84 15.41 18.18
CA ASP A 40 1.34 15.40 19.57
C ASP A 40 2.42 15.87 20.56
N LEU A 41 3.66 15.40 20.39
CA LEU A 41 4.80 15.86 21.20
C LEU A 41 5.14 17.34 20.96
N GLY A 42 5.05 17.80 19.71
CA GLY A 42 5.21 19.21 19.36
C GLY A 42 4.17 20.11 20.03
N LEU A 43 2.91 19.68 20.03
CA LEU A 43 1.80 20.40 20.68
C LEU A 43 1.91 20.43 22.22
N LYS A 44 2.55 19.42 22.82
CA LYS A 44 2.88 19.39 24.26
C LYS A 44 4.11 20.22 24.63
N GLY A 45 4.84 20.73 23.64
CA GLY A 45 6.10 21.45 23.84
C GLY A 45 7.29 20.55 24.19
N GLU A 46 7.16 19.23 23.98
CA GLU A 46 8.23 18.25 24.19
C GLU A 46 9.18 18.16 22.98
N LEU A 47 8.69 18.54 21.80
CA LEU A 47 9.47 18.70 20.57
C LEU A 47 9.32 20.12 20.02
N ALA A 48 10.36 20.62 19.36
CA ALA A 48 10.26 21.85 18.59
C ALA A 48 9.37 21.61 17.36
N ILE A 49 8.35 22.45 17.18
CA ILE A 49 7.44 22.35 16.03
C ILE A 49 8.24 22.60 14.74
N SER A 50 8.13 21.66 13.80
CA SER A 50 8.70 21.77 12.46
C SER A 50 7.67 22.28 11.46
N SER A 51 8.14 22.74 10.29
CA SER A 51 7.24 23.14 9.19
C SER A 51 6.39 21.98 8.66
N GLU A 52 6.86 20.74 8.78
CA GLU A 52 6.10 19.53 8.42
C GLU A 52 4.95 19.30 9.41
N MET A 53 5.20 19.46 10.71
CA MET A 53 4.14 19.37 11.73
C MET A 53 3.05 20.42 11.51
N GLU A 54 3.43 21.67 11.19
CA GLU A 54 2.47 22.74 10.89
C GLU A 54 1.60 22.41 9.67
N GLN A 55 2.20 21.86 8.61
CA GLN A 55 1.46 21.44 7.41
C GLN A 55 0.48 20.31 7.71
N ILE A 56 0.89 19.31 8.49
CA ILE A 56 0.01 18.23 8.93
C ILE A 56 -1.13 18.80 9.77
N GLN A 57 -0.81 19.64 10.76
CA GLN A 57 -1.82 20.27 11.61
C GLN A 57 -2.85 21.06 10.80
N ALA A 58 -2.40 21.86 9.82
CA ALA A 58 -3.29 22.61 8.94
C ALA A 58 -4.17 21.69 8.09
N ALA A 59 -3.60 20.65 7.49
CA ALA A 59 -4.35 19.67 6.69
C ALA A 59 -5.43 18.99 7.54
N LEU A 60 -5.08 18.50 8.74
CA LEU A 60 -6.02 17.89 9.67
C LEU A 60 -7.12 18.86 10.10
N PHE A 61 -6.78 20.12 10.35
CA PHE A 61 -7.75 21.15 10.74
C PHE A 61 -8.78 21.44 9.64
N PHE A 62 -8.36 21.40 8.37
CA PHE A 62 -9.23 21.63 7.21
C PHE A 62 -9.84 20.34 6.61
N ASP A 63 -9.82 19.22 7.33
CA ASP A 63 -10.37 17.93 6.87
C ASP A 63 -9.74 17.43 5.55
N ASN A 64 -8.47 17.77 5.33
CA ASN A 64 -7.68 17.34 4.19
C ASN A 64 -6.68 16.26 4.59
N VAL A 65 -6.39 15.33 3.68
CA VAL A 65 -5.33 14.34 3.86
C VAL A 65 -3.97 15.03 3.70
N PRO A 66 -3.06 14.96 4.69
CA PRO A 66 -1.71 15.51 4.56
C PRO A 66 -0.96 14.99 3.33
N ASP A 67 -0.23 15.88 2.65
CA ASP A 67 0.52 15.55 1.43
C ASP A 67 1.55 14.44 1.63
N THR A 68 2.15 14.37 2.82
CA THR A 68 3.12 13.31 3.19
C THR A 68 2.46 11.93 3.18
N TRP A 69 1.19 11.83 3.59
CA TRP A 69 0.42 10.59 3.55
C TRP A 69 -0.05 10.28 2.13
N THR A 70 -0.52 11.29 1.39
CA THR A 70 -0.99 11.14 0.00
C THR A 70 0.10 10.60 -0.92
N LYS A 71 1.37 10.96 -0.72
CA LYS A 71 2.52 10.43 -1.49
C LYS A 71 2.73 8.93 -1.32
N LEU A 72 2.35 8.37 -0.18
CA LEU A 72 2.47 6.94 0.13
C LEU A 72 1.15 6.19 -0.13
N ALA A 73 0.05 6.91 -0.20
CA ALA A 73 -1.29 6.37 -0.36
C ALA A 73 -1.64 6.05 -1.81
N TYR A 74 -2.78 5.41 -1.98
CA TYR A 74 -3.48 5.28 -3.25
C TYR A 74 -4.11 6.64 -3.64
N PRO A 75 -4.27 6.93 -4.95
CA PRO A 75 -4.93 8.15 -5.41
C PRO A 75 -6.35 8.26 -4.84
N SER A 76 -6.69 9.42 -4.29
CA SER A 76 -8.01 9.70 -3.72
C SER A 76 -8.35 11.18 -3.80
N THR A 77 -9.65 11.48 -3.88
CA THR A 77 -10.21 12.83 -3.74
C THR A 77 -11.08 12.99 -2.49
N TYR A 78 -11.02 12.01 -1.58
CA TYR A 78 -11.81 12.00 -0.35
C TYR A 78 -11.31 13.01 0.67
N SER A 79 -12.26 13.55 1.45
CA SER A 79 -11.96 14.25 2.71
C SER A 79 -11.25 13.32 3.68
N LEU A 80 -10.55 13.87 4.66
CA LEU A 80 -9.78 13.09 5.64
C LEU A 80 -10.66 12.05 6.37
N ALA A 81 -11.84 12.44 6.82
CA ALA A 81 -12.76 11.51 7.49
C ALA A 81 -13.19 10.33 6.59
N GLN A 82 -13.52 10.61 5.33
CA GLN A 82 -13.87 9.57 4.36
C GLN A 82 -12.67 8.70 3.99
N TRP A 83 -11.51 9.32 3.77
CA TRP A 83 -10.27 8.65 3.43
C TRP A 83 -9.81 7.71 4.55
N TYR A 84 -9.90 8.13 5.82
CA TYR A 84 -9.57 7.28 6.95
C TYR A 84 -10.44 6.02 7.02
N ASN A 85 -11.75 6.15 6.76
CA ASN A 85 -12.64 5.00 6.69
C ASN A 85 -12.27 4.06 5.53
N ASP A 86 -11.86 4.60 4.39
CA ASP A 86 -11.38 3.82 3.24
C ASP A 86 -10.06 3.07 3.58
N VAL A 87 -9.12 3.72 4.27
CA VAL A 87 -7.90 3.07 4.79
C VAL A 87 -8.26 1.90 5.70
N LEU A 88 -9.19 2.08 6.64
CA LEU A 88 -9.62 1.01 7.55
C LEU A 88 -10.26 -0.16 6.78
N LEU A 89 -11.08 0.12 5.77
CA LEU A 89 -11.70 -0.91 4.94
C LEU A 89 -10.63 -1.72 4.19
N ARG A 90 -9.66 -1.04 3.57
CA ARG A 90 -8.54 -1.70 2.87
C ARG A 90 -7.66 -2.53 3.81
N CYS A 91 -7.44 -2.07 5.04
CA CYS A 91 -6.72 -2.86 6.04
C CYS A 91 -7.44 -4.19 6.35
N ARG A 92 -8.78 -4.17 6.48
CA ARG A 92 -9.57 -5.39 6.71
C ARG A 92 -9.51 -6.34 5.52
N GLU A 93 -9.57 -5.78 4.31
CA GLU A 93 -9.45 -6.58 3.09
C GLU A 93 -8.09 -7.27 3.01
N LEU A 94 -6.99 -6.52 3.23
CA LEU A 94 -5.64 -7.09 3.25
C LEU A 94 -5.45 -8.13 4.37
N ASP A 95 -6.01 -7.88 5.56
CA ASP A 95 -5.99 -8.86 6.64
C ASP A 95 -6.65 -10.19 6.21
N SER A 96 -7.83 -10.11 5.57
CA SER A 96 -8.52 -11.30 5.05
C SER A 96 -7.69 -12.06 4.01
N TRP A 97 -6.93 -11.35 3.16
CA TRP A 97 -6.10 -11.97 2.12
C TRP A 97 -4.92 -12.74 2.70
N THR A 98 -4.42 -12.31 3.86
CA THR A 98 -3.30 -12.96 4.55
C THR A 98 -3.68 -14.20 5.35
N GLN A 99 -4.97 -14.40 5.67
CA GLN A 99 -5.44 -15.53 6.48
C GLN A 99 -5.33 -16.87 5.75
N ASP A 100 -5.93 -16.95 4.55
CA ASP A 100 -6.00 -18.20 3.78
C ASP A 100 -4.92 -18.31 2.71
N LEU A 101 -4.26 -17.20 2.34
CA LEU A 101 -3.29 -17.09 1.23
C LEU A 101 -3.75 -17.76 -0.08
N ALA A 102 -5.06 -17.90 -0.23
CA ALA A 102 -5.73 -18.45 -1.39
C ALA A 102 -6.38 -17.30 -2.16
N LEU A 103 -6.37 -17.41 -3.49
CA LEU A 103 -7.02 -16.43 -4.36
C LEU A 103 -8.53 -16.38 -4.04
N PRO A 104 -9.09 -15.24 -3.60
CA PRO A 104 -10.50 -15.14 -3.32
C PRO A 104 -11.32 -15.26 -4.60
N THR A 105 -12.55 -15.79 -4.50
CA THR A 105 -13.47 -15.88 -5.65
C THR A 105 -13.93 -14.50 -6.13
N VAL A 106 -13.93 -13.48 -5.25
CA VAL A 106 -14.30 -12.11 -5.55
C VAL A 106 -13.27 -11.18 -4.92
N ILE A 107 -12.80 -10.19 -5.69
CA ILE A 107 -11.74 -9.28 -5.28
C ILE A 107 -12.20 -7.84 -5.49
N TRP A 108 -11.96 -7.00 -4.49
CA TRP A 108 -12.22 -5.57 -4.58
C TRP A 108 -11.09 -4.85 -5.34
N LEU A 109 -11.15 -4.87 -6.67
CA LEU A 109 -10.08 -4.30 -7.52
C LEU A 109 -9.78 -2.82 -7.26
N SER A 110 -10.79 -1.99 -6.97
CA SER A 110 -10.55 -0.57 -6.64
C SER A 110 -9.95 -0.34 -5.25
N GLY A 111 -9.92 -1.38 -4.42
CA GLY A 111 -9.24 -1.42 -3.12
C GLY A 111 -7.71 -1.59 -3.21
N LEU A 112 -7.19 -1.95 -4.38
CA LEU A 112 -5.76 -2.15 -4.61
C LEU A 112 -5.00 -0.84 -4.83
N PHE A 113 -3.76 -0.77 -4.34
CA PHE A 113 -2.80 0.27 -4.72
C PHE A 113 -2.34 0.08 -6.17
N ASN A 114 -2.16 -1.17 -6.62
CA ASN A 114 -1.77 -1.48 -7.99
C ASN A 114 -2.62 -2.61 -8.61
N PRO A 115 -3.83 -2.31 -9.12
CA PRO A 115 -4.70 -3.31 -9.75
C PRO A 115 -4.10 -3.92 -11.03
N GLN A 116 -3.19 -3.21 -11.72
CA GLN A 116 -2.59 -3.71 -12.96
C GLN A 116 -1.63 -4.86 -12.70
N SER A 117 -0.80 -4.78 -11.65
CA SER A 117 0.08 -5.87 -11.24
C SER A 117 -0.72 -7.12 -10.89
N PHE A 118 -1.86 -6.95 -10.21
CA PHE A 118 -2.76 -8.04 -9.88
C PHE A 118 -3.31 -8.75 -11.13
N LEU A 119 -3.88 -8.00 -12.08
CA LEU A 119 -4.42 -8.56 -13.32
C LEU A 119 -3.35 -9.29 -14.13
N THR A 120 -2.19 -8.65 -14.27
CA THR A 120 -1.06 -9.20 -15.03
C THR A 120 -0.58 -10.51 -14.42
N GLY A 121 -0.36 -10.56 -13.10
CA GLY A 121 0.09 -11.78 -12.42
C GLY A 121 -0.87 -12.96 -12.62
N ASN A 122 -2.18 -12.74 -12.48
CA ASN A 122 -3.16 -13.81 -12.61
C ASN A 122 -3.38 -14.26 -14.07
N ILE A 123 -3.39 -13.34 -15.05
CA ILE A 123 -3.52 -13.70 -16.47
C ILE A 123 -2.37 -14.61 -16.93
N HIS A 124 -1.12 -14.32 -16.50
CA HIS A 124 0.02 -15.16 -16.84
C HIS A 124 -0.10 -16.57 -16.26
N THR A 125 -0.61 -16.72 -15.03
CA THR A 125 -0.80 -18.06 -14.42
C THR A 125 -1.82 -18.90 -15.16
N HIS A 126 -2.91 -18.29 -15.63
CA HIS A 126 -4.00 -19.02 -16.27
C HIS A 126 -3.71 -19.33 -17.74
N THR A 127 -2.87 -18.54 -18.41
CA THR A 127 -2.58 -18.70 -19.84
C THR A 127 -1.32 -19.52 -20.12
N HIS A 128 -0.49 -19.82 -19.11
CA HIS A 128 0.82 -20.47 -19.27
C HIS A 128 1.71 -19.82 -20.35
N ILE A 129 1.52 -18.52 -20.63
CA ILE A 129 2.30 -17.81 -21.63
C ILE A 129 3.67 -17.47 -21.03
N PRO A 130 4.80 -17.87 -21.65
CA PRO A 130 6.13 -17.54 -21.15
C PRO A 130 6.36 -16.02 -21.18
N LEU A 131 6.89 -15.49 -20.06
CA LEU A 131 7.11 -14.06 -19.78
C LEU A 131 7.93 -13.33 -20.87
N GLU A 132 8.66 -14.06 -21.71
CA GLU A 132 9.51 -13.53 -22.77
C GLU A 132 8.75 -13.06 -24.03
N THR A 133 7.49 -13.46 -24.21
CA THR A 133 6.82 -13.30 -25.52
C THR A 133 5.99 -12.04 -25.70
N THR A 134 5.85 -11.16 -24.69
CA THR A 134 5.05 -9.94 -24.88
C THR A 134 5.73 -8.61 -24.53
N TYR A 135 6.65 -8.51 -23.55
CA TYR A 135 7.33 -7.22 -23.28
C TYR A 135 8.71 -7.43 -22.61
N PRO A 136 9.82 -6.88 -23.14
CA PRO A 136 11.16 -7.04 -22.57
C PRO A 136 11.43 -6.24 -21.28
N THR A 137 10.38 -5.75 -20.59
CA THR A 137 10.52 -4.80 -19.46
C THR A 137 9.95 -5.29 -18.12
N THR A 138 9.41 -6.50 -18.04
CA THR A 138 8.80 -7.04 -16.81
C THR A 138 9.80 -7.42 -15.70
N SER A 139 11.10 -7.48 -16.01
CA SER A 139 12.13 -7.59 -14.96
C SER A 139 12.22 -6.35 -14.07
N ASN A 140 11.74 -5.19 -14.54
CA ASN A 140 11.81 -3.96 -13.76
C ASN A 140 10.54 -3.72 -12.94
N TYR A 141 9.37 -4.21 -13.35
CA TYR A 141 8.13 -3.95 -12.59
C TYR A 141 7.91 -4.87 -11.39
N ILE A 142 8.58 -6.02 -11.34
CA ILE A 142 8.52 -6.95 -10.20
C ILE A 142 9.68 -6.70 -9.22
N THR A 143 10.74 -6.00 -9.66
CA THR A 143 11.96 -5.78 -8.87
C THR A 143 12.25 -4.30 -8.57
N GLU A 144 11.61 -3.35 -9.24
CA GLU A 144 11.67 -1.91 -8.94
C GLU A 144 10.27 -1.37 -8.62
N LEU A 145 9.75 -1.70 -7.43
CA LEU A 145 8.87 -0.92 -6.54
C LEU A 145 8.70 -1.71 -5.23
#